data_AF-A0A2N1W1V2-F1
#
_entry.id   AF-A0A2N1W1V2-F1
#
_cell.length_a   1.000
_cell.length_b   1.000
_cell.length_c   1.000
_cell.angle_alpha   90.00
_cell.angle_beta   90.00
_cell.angle_gamma   90.00
#
_symmetry.space_group_name_H-M   'P 1'
#
loop_
_entity.id
_entity.type
_entity.pdbx_description
1 polymer ?
#
loop_
_entity_poly.entity_id
_entity_poly.type
_entity_poly.pdbx_seq_one_letter_code
_entity_poly.pdbx_strand_id
1 'polypeptide(L)'
;MTDTQPRATRRMIQMADAIMNRLYGWRRNPLHQSGTIAVAMLLLLLLTGLYLVFLYRVGSPAASVAALAEDQWLGSWIRSLHRYSSDLFVLAALVHAFRLWAQRRTWGTRSLAWLSGLLLLGMGLACAWTGFVMVWDSFGYRLAVAGGRLFDVLPILSEPVSRIFAGDAPVPSAFFFVNLFLHIALPLAMGIGLWLHVSRVARPVLLPPKPLLWGTVIALTVLSVL
;
A
#
# COMPACT_ATOMS: atom_id res chain seq x y z
N MET A 1 13.13 9.88 -32.74
CA MET A 1 12.95 9.46 -31.33
C MET A 1 13.75 8.18 -31.16
N THR A 2 14.98 8.29 -30.64
CA THR A 2 15.99 7.22 -30.65
C THR A 2 15.63 6.08 -29.70
N ASP A 3 15.80 4.84 -30.18
CA ASP A 3 15.54 3.60 -29.47
C ASP A 3 16.59 3.35 -28.37
N THR A 4 16.43 4.03 -27.23
CA THR A 4 17.40 4.02 -26.11
C THR A 4 17.01 3.10 -24.97
N GLN A 5 16.17 2.08 -25.20
CA GLN A 5 15.88 1.15 -24.11
C GLN A 5 17.06 0.18 -23.91
N PRO A 6 17.61 0.04 -22.68
CA PRO A 6 18.67 -0.92 -22.45
C PRO A 6 18.16 -2.33 -22.80
N ARG A 7 18.82 -3.02 -23.73
CA ARG A 7 18.50 -4.41 -24.12
C ARG A 7 18.33 -5.32 -22.90
N ALA A 8 19.03 -5.02 -21.81
CA ALA A 8 18.94 -5.69 -20.52
C ALA A 8 17.54 -5.65 -19.87
N THR A 9 16.90 -4.47 -19.77
CA THR A 9 15.59 -4.31 -19.10
C THR A 9 14.50 -5.13 -19.80
N ARG A 10 14.51 -5.10 -21.14
CA ARG A 10 13.55 -5.87 -21.95
C ARG A 10 13.77 -7.37 -21.80
N ARG A 11 15.03 -7.83 -21.82
CA ARG A 11 15.38 -9.24 -21.59
C ARG A 11 14.95 -9.73 -20.21
N MET A 12 15.18 -8.92 -19.17
CA MET A 12 14.80 -9.26 -17.80
C MET A 12 13.29 -9.49 -17.67
N ILE A 13 12.47 -8.58 -18.22
CA ILE A 13 11.00 -8.73 -18.17
C ILE A 13 10.55 -9.94 -18.98
N GLN A 14 11.12 -10.17 -20.17
CA GLN A 14 10.79 -11.33 -20.99
C GLN A 14 11.13 -12.65 -20.28
N MET A 15 12.28 -12.71 -19.61
CA MET A 15 12.68 -13.87 -18.82
C MET A 15 11.74 -14.12 -17.63
N ALA A 16 11.43 -13.06 -16.87
CA ALA A 16 10.50 -13.14 -15.75
C ALA A 16 9.09 -13.57 -16.21
N ASP A 17 8.59 -12.99 -17.30
CA ASP A 17 7.30 -13.34 -17.89
C ASP A 17 7.32 -14.80 -18.39
N ALA A 18 8.41 -15.27 -19.01
CA ALA A 18 8.53 -16.66 -19.47
C ALA A 18 8.51 -17.68 -18.32
N ILE A 19 9.25 -17.41 -17.25
CA ILE A 19 9.26 -18.26 -16.04
C ILE A 19 7.87 -18.31 -15.43
N MET A 20 7.25 -17.16 -15.21
CA MET A 20 5.92 -17.09 -14.57
C MET A 20 4.81 -17.67 -15.45
N ASN A 21 4.91 -17.52 -16.77
CA ASN A 21 3.98 -18.16 -17.72
C ASN A 21 4.10 -19.69 -17.66
N ARG A 22 5.32 -20.24 -17.47
CA ARG A 22 5.52 -21.68 -17.32
C ARG A 22 4.90 -22.21 -16.02
N LEU A 23 5.00 -21.46 -14.93
CA LEU A 23 4.51 -21.88 -13.61
C LEU A 23 2.98 -21.73 -13.46
N TYR A 24 2.43 -20.58 -13.86
CA TYR A 24 1.03 -20.23 -13.60
C TYR A 24 0.12 -20.32 -14.83
N GLY A 25 0.71 -20.36 -16.03
CA GLY A 25 0.01 -20.13 -17.29
C GLY A 25 -0.22 -18.63 -17.56
N TRP A 26 -0.39 -18.28 -18.83
CA TRP A 26 -0.43 -16.88 -19.27
C TRP A 26 -1.55 -16.04 -18.64
N ARG A 27 -2.73 -16.63 -18.41
CA ARG A 27 -3.90 -15.93 -17.82
C ARG A 27 -3.68 -15.59 -16.34
N ARG A 28 -2.97 -16.46 -15.61
CA ARG A 28 -2.79 -16.38 -14.16
C ARG A 28 -1.40 -15.90 -13.76
N ASN A 29 -0.58 -15.46 -14.72
CA ASN A 29 0.74 -14.91 -14.44
C ASN A 29 0.60 -13.69 -13.50
N PRO A 30 1.13 -13.75 -12.26
CA PRO A 30 1.01 -12.68 -11.28
C PRO A 30 1.62 -11.35 -11.74
N LEU A 31 2.67 -11.38 -12.58
CA LEU A 31 3.31 -10.18 -13.12
C LEU A 31 2.38 -9.44 -14.08
N HIS A 32 1.61 -10.18 -14.88
CA HIS A 32 0.58 -9.63 -15.77
C HIS A 32 -0.61 -9.08 -14.97
N GLN A 33 -0.98 -9.78 -13.91
CA GLN A 33 -2.11 -9.45 -13.04
C GLN A 33 -1.72 -8.52 -11.88
N SER A 34 -0.51 -7.97 -11.85
CA SER A 34 -0.01 -7.13 -10.76
C SER A 34 -0.93 -5.96 -10.42
N GLY A 35 -1.51 -5.30 -11.42
CA GLY A 35 -2.47 -4.22 -11.20
C GLY A 35 -3.78 -4.69 -10.56
N THR A 36 -4.31 -5.85 -10.98
CA THR A 36 -5.55 -6.41 -10.42
C THR A 36 -5.33 -7.03 -9.04
N ILE A 37 -4.14 -7.61 -8.78
CA ILE A 37 -3.71 -8.02 -7.44
C ILE A 37 -3.66 -6.81 -6.51
N ALA A 38 -3.09 -5.68 -6.94
CA ALA A 38 -3.07 -4.47 -6.12
C ALA A 38 -4.48 -3.99 -5.79
N VAL A 39 -5.41 -3.98 -6.75
CA VAL A 39 -6.83 -3.63 -6.47
C VAL A 39 -7.47 -4.62 -5.50
N ALA A 40 -7.25 -5.93 -5.66
CA ALA A 40 -7.76 -6.94 -4.73
C ALA A 40 -7.22 -6.73 -3.30
N MET A 41 -5.93 -6.41 -3.16
CA MET A 41 -5.32 -6.10 -1.87
C MET A 41 -5.87 -4.80 -1.26
N LEU A 42 -6.11 -3.77 -2.08
CA LEU A 42 -6.77 -2.54 -1.61
C LEU A 42 -8.14 -2.84 -0.99
N LEU A 43 -8.95 -3.69 -1.65
CA LEU A 43 -10.25 -4.09 -1.10
C LEU A 43 -10.10 -4.88 0.20
N LEU A 44 -9.16 -5.83 0.25
CA LEU A 44 -8.90 -6.61 1.46
C LEU A 44 -8.43 -5.71 2.62
N LEU A 45 -7.58 -4.72 2.33
CA LEU A 45 -7.12 -3.71 3.29
C LEU A 45 -8.27 -2.84 3.80
N LEU A 46 -9.20 -2.42 2.94
CA LEU A 46 -10.39 -1.67 3.37
C LEU A 46 -11.26 -2.51 4.33
N LEU A 47 -11.47 -3.79 4.02
CA LEU A 47 -12.27 -4.69 4.86
C LEU A 47 -11.63 -4.95 6.22
N THR A 48 -10.35 -5.34 6.22
CA THR A 48 -9.59 -5.62 7.45
C THR A 48 -9.34 -4.34 8.25
N GLY A 49 -9.06 -3.22 7.60
CA GLY A 49 -8.86 -1.92 8.24
C GLY A 49 -10.13 -1.41 8.92
N LEU A 50 -11.29 -1.57 8.28
CA LEU A 50 -12.58 -1.21 8.88
C LEU A 50 -12.79 -1.95 10.22
N TYR A 51 -12.49 -3.25 10.26
CA TYR A 51 -12.55 -4.02 11.50
C TYR A 51 -11.58 -3.49 12.57
N LEU A 52 -10.31 -3.26 12.20
CA LEU A 52 -9.27 -2.82 13.14
C LEU A 52 -9.53 -1.43 13.72
N VAL A 53 -10.16 -0.53 12.96
CA VAL A 53 -10.50 0.83 13.43
C VAL A 53 -11.45 0.79 14.63
N PHE A 54 -12.36 -0.17 14.72
CA PHE A 54 -13.25 -0.32 15.88
C PHE A 54 -12.52 -0.74 17.17
N LEU A 55 -11.30 -1.27 17.04
CA LEU A 55 -10.51 -1.79 18.16
C LEU A 55 -9.35 -0.85 18.55
N TYR A 56 -8.94 0.03 17.64
CA TYR A 56 -7.85 0.98 17.87
C TYR A 56 -8.25 2.12 18.82
N ARG A 57 -7.38 2.44 19.79
CA ARG A 57 -7.62 3.54 20.75
C ARG A 57 -6.56 4.62 20.62
N VAL A 58 -6.98 5.81 20.16
CA VAL A 58 -6.12 6.99 19.98
C VAL A 58 -5.44 7.44 21.29
N GLY A 59 -6.11 7.30 22.43
CA GLY A 59 -5.55 7.67 23.74
C GLY A 59 -4.51 6.69 24.29
N SER A 60 -4.43 5.47 23.74
CA SER A 60 -3.49 4.43 24.17
C SER A 60 -3.07 3.55 22.99
N PRO A 61 -2.43 4.13 21.95
CA PRO A 61 -2.24 3.48 20.65
C PRO A 61 -1.45 2.18 20.75
N ALA A 62 -0.26 2.23 21.36
CA ALA A 62 0.58 1.05 21.56
C ALA A 62 -0.13 -0.06 22.37
N ALA A 63 -0.82 0.30 23.45
CA ALA A 63 -1.53 -0.68 24.29
C ALA A 63 -2.73 -1.31 23.54
N SER A 64 -3.47 -0.53 22.76
CA SER A 64 -4.59 -1.05 21.97
C SER A 64 -4.12 -2.04 20.89
N VAL A 65 -2.98 -1.76 20.28
CA VAL A 65 -2.36 -2.63 19.28
C VAL A 65 -1.73 -3.88 19.92
N ALA A 66 -1.15 -3.77 21.10
CA ALA A 66 -0.65 -4.92 21.86
C ALA A 66 -1.79 -5.86 22.27
N ALA A 67 -2.91 -5.32 22.77
CA ALA A 67 -4.09 -6.11 23.10
C ALA A 67 -4.66 -6.88 21.89
N LEU A 68 -4.62 -6.28 20.70
CA LEU A 68 -4.97 -6.94 19.43
C LEU A 68 -4.02 -8.10 19.08
N ALA A 69 -2.74 -7.97 19.41
CA ALA A 69 -1.74 -9.01 19.14
C ALA A 69 -1.80 -10.17 20.16
N GLU A 70 -2.24 -9.88 21.39
CA GLU A 70 -2.45 -10.86 22.45
C GLU A 70 -3.76 -11.66 22.29
N ASP A 71 -4.72 -11.15 21.53
CA ASP A 71 -5.93 -11.89 21.15
C ASP A 71 -5.55 -13.12 20.30
N GLN A 72 -5.80 -14.33 20.83
CA GLN A 72 -5.45 -15.59 20.19
C GLN A 72 -6.33 -15.93 18.96
N TRP A 73 -7.33 -15.12 18.65
CA TRP A 73 -8.31 -15.41 17.60
C TRP A 73 -8.33 -14.35 16.50
N LEU A 74 -9.49 -13.72 16.29
CA LEU A 74 -9.80 -12.96 15.09
C LEU A 74 -9.00 -11.65 15.01
N GLY A 75 -8.71 -11.01 16.16
CA GLY A 75 -7.99 -9.74 16.21
C GLY A 75 -6.56 -9.84 15.68
N SER A 76 -5.77 -10.78 16.22
CA SER A 76 -4.38 -10.97 15.81
C SER A 76 -4.29 -11.46 14.35
N TRP A 77 -5.18 -12.37 13.94
CA TRP A 77 -5.22 -12.84 12.55
C TRP A 77 -5.58 -11.71 11.57
N ILE A 78 -6.61 -10.90 11.83
CA ILE A 78 -6.97 -9.77 10.94
C ILE A 78 -5.84 -8.75 10.89
N ARG A 79 -5.17 -8.48 12.01
CA ARG A 79 -4.00 -7.59 12.05
C ARG A 79 -2.86 -8.10 11.17
N SER A 80 -2.50 -9.38 11.28
CA SER A 80 -1.47 -10.01 10.43
C SER A 80 -1.87 -10.00 8.96
N LEU A 81 -3.14 -10.31 8.67
CA LEU A 81 -3.66 -10.27 7.30
C LEU A 81 -3.61 -8.86 6.72
N HIS A 82 -3.97 -7.84 7.49
CA HIS A 82 -3.87 -6.43 7.08
C HIS A 82 -2.42 -6.05 6.77
N ARG A 83 -1.47 -6.47 7.62
CA ARG A 83 -0.03 -6.23 7.42
C ARG A 83 0.50 -6.88 6.13
N TYR A 84 0.30 -8.18 5.95
CA TYR A 84 0.81 -8.88 4.76
C TYR A 84 0.10 -8.45 3.47
N SER A 85 -1.19 -8.09 3.56
CA SER A 85 -1.90 -7.51 2.41
C SER A 85 -1.35 -6.15 2.02
N SER A 86 -0.87 -5.35 2.98
CA SER A 86 -0.22 -4.05 2.72
C SER A 86 1.10 -4.23 1.96
N ASP A 87 1.92 -5.19 2.39
CA ASP A 87 3.19 -5.51 1.73
C ASP A 87 2.94 -5.99 0.29
N LEU A 88 1.98 -6.90 0.10
CA LEU A 88 1.64 -7.39 -1.24
C LEU A 88 1.01 -6.30 -2.12
N PHE A 89 0.20 -5.40 -1.55
CA PHE A 89 -0.35 -4.24 -2.25
C PHE A 89 0.78 -3.38 -2.84
N VAL A 90 1.74 -2.96 -2.00
CA VAL A 90 2.86 -2.11 -2.42
C VAL A 90 3.72 -2.81 -3.46
N LEU A 91 4.06 -4.08 -3.22
CA LEU A 91 4.87 -4.86 -4.16
C LEU A 91 4.18 -5.02 -5.52
N ALA A 92 2.90 -5.37 -5.53
CA ALA A 92 2.12 -5.53 -6.76
C ALA A 92 1.99 -4.20 -7.52
N ALA A 93 1.76 -3.08 -6.81
CA ALA A 93 1.70 -1.75 -7.40
C ALA A 93 3.05 -1.31 -8.01
N LEU A 94 4.18 -1.59 -7.33
CA LEU A 94 5.53 -1.32 -7.84
C LEU A 94 5.83 -2.15 -9.10
N VAL A 95 5.53 -3.45 -9.07
CA VAL A 95 5.68 -4.32 -10.24
C VAL A 95 4.81 -3.83 -11.40
N HIS A 96 3.57 -3.44 -11.12
CA HIS A 96 2.67 -2.87 -12.12
C HIS A 96 3.28 -1.62 -12.75
N ALA A 97 3.64 -0.61 -11.95
CA ALA A 97 4.23 0.63 -12.43
C ALA A 97 5.53 0.40 -13.22
N PHE A 98 6.43 -0.46 -12.70
CA PHE A 98 7.69 -0.79 -13.35
C PHE A 98 7.47 -1.43 -14.73
N ARG A 99 6.52 -2.37 -14.85
CA ARG A 99 6.20 -3.00 -16.14
C ARG A 99 5.67 -1.98 -17.15
N LEU A 100 4.80 -1.06 -16.73
CA LEU A 100 4.26 -0.03 -17.63
C LEU A 100 5.35 0.93 -18.10
N TRP A 101 6.24 1.35 -17.19
CA TRP A 101 7.42 2.15 -17.52
C TRP A 101 8.36 1.43 -18.49
N ALA A 102 8.73 0.18 -18.18
CA ALA A 102 9.63 -0.61 -19.00
C ALA A 102 9.03 -1.03 -20.35
N GLN A 103 7.69 -1.00 -20.50
CA GLN A 103 7.03 -1.21 -21.79
C GLN A 103 6.75 0.11 -22.53
N ARG A 104 7.21 1.26 -22.01
CA ARG A 104 6.94 2.62 -22.52
C ARG A 104 5.44 2.92 -22.68
N ARG A 105 4.62 2.34 -21.81
CA ARG A 105 3.16 2.51 -21.78
C ARG A 105 2.74 3.60 -20.80
N THR A 106 3.53 4.68 -20.72
CA THR A 106 3.37 5.76 -19.73
C THR A 106 2.85 7.07 -20.32
N TRP A 107 3.03 7.30 -21.63
CA TRP A 107 2.70 8.55 -22.30
C TRP A 107 1.59 8.40 -23.36
N GLY A 108 1.17 9.52 -23.96
CA GLY A 108 0.10 9.54 -24.97
C GLY A 108 -1.28 9.28 -24.37
N THR A 109 -2.06 8.37 -24.97
CA THR A 109 -3.43 8.04 -24.50
C THR A 109 -3.47 7.46 -23.07
N ARG A 110 -2.33 7.00 -22.55
CA ARG A 110 -2.18 6.42 -21.21
C ARG A 110 -1.64 7.39 -20.16
N SER A 111 -1.39 8.66 -20.50
CA SER A 111 -0.81 9.64 -19.57
C SER A 111 -1.66 9.82 -18.30
N LEU A 112 -2.98 9.87 -18.43
CA LEU A 112 -3.89 9.96 -17.28
C LEU A 112 -3.74 8.75 -16.36
N ALA A 113 -3.76 7.54 -16.92
CA ALA A 113 -3.57 6.30 -16.14
C ALA A 113 -2.18 6.28 -15.49
N TRP A 114 -1.15 6.72 -16.19
CA TRP A 114 0.20 6.77 -15.62
C TRP A 114 0.31 7.73 -14.43
N LEU A 115 -0.12 8.99 -14.60
CA LEU A 115 -0.04 10.01 -13.54
C LEU A 115 -0.91 9.66 -12.34
N SER A 116 -2.16 9.23 -12.57
CA SER A 116 -3.03 8.75 -11.49
C SER A 116 -2.46 7.49 -10.81
N GLY A 117 -1.79 6.60 -11.55
CA GLY A 117 -1.14 5.42 -10.99
C GLY A 117 0.03 5.76 -10.08
N LEU A 118 0.85 6.77 -10.45
CA LEU A 118 1.92 7.28 -9.59
C LEU A 118 1.34 7.95 -8.33
N LEU A 119 0.26 8.72 -8.46
CA LEU A 119 -0.44 9.30 -7.33
C LEU A 119 -0.98 8.21 -6.38
N LEU A 120 -1.63 7.17 -6.91
CA LEU A 120 -2.13 6.04 -6.13
C LEU A 120 -1.00 5.28 -5.42
N LEU A 121 0.14 5.06 -6.08
CA LEU A 121 1.31 4.46 -5.47
C LEU A 121 1.84 5.33 -4.33
N GLY A 122 1.94 6.65 -4.53
CA GLY A 122 2.35 7.59 -3.48
C GLY A 122 1.40 7.59 -2.28
N MET A 123 0.09 7.62 -2.52
CA MET A 123 -0.93 7.51 -1.47
C MET A 123 -0.85 6.18 -0.72
N GLY A 124 -0.60 5.07 -1.44
CA GLY A 124 -0.39 3.76 -0.84
C GLY A 124 0.83 3.69 0.06
N LEU A 125 1.96 4.26 -0.36
CA LEU A 125 3.17 4.36 0.46
C LEU A 125 2.96 5.26 1.69
N ALA A 126 2.28 6.39 1.53
CA ALA A 126 1.91 7.25 2.64
C ALA A 126 0.98 6.53 3.63
N CYS A 127 0.01 5.76 3.14
CA CYS A 127 -0.88 4.96 3.97
C CYS A 127 -0.14 3.85 4.71
N ALA A 128 0.82 3.18 4.07
CA ALA A 128 1.67 2.19 4.72
C ALA A 128 2.48 2.84 5.85
N TRP A 129 3.09 4.00 5.60
CA TRP A 129 3.80 4.79 6.62
C TRP A 129 2.90 5.11 7.81
N THR A 130 1.74 5.73 7.59
CA THR A 130 0.83 6.09 8.70
C THR A 130 0.37 4.87 9.47
N GLY A 131 0.19 3.72 8.81
CA GLY A 131 -0.13 2.45 9.45
C GLY A 131 0.99 1.92 10.36
N PHE A 132 2.26 2.04 9.94
CA PHE A 132 3.40 1.71 10.83
C PHE A 132 3.46 2.66 12.04
N VAL A 133 3.17 3.94 11.85
CA VAL A 133 3.10 4.92 12.95
C VAL A 133 1.99 4.56 13.94
N MET A 134 0.83 4.08 13.48
CA MET A 134 -0.28 3.66 14.36
C MET A 134 0.10 2.52 15.31
N VAL A 135 1.02 1.63 14.92
CA VAL A 135 1.51 0.56 15.82
C VAL A 135 2.20 1.15 17.05
N TRP A 136 2.86 2.30 16.88
CA TRP A 136 3.55 3.03 17.94
C TRP A 136 4.56 2.19 18.74
N ASP A 137 5.23 1.27 18.06
CA ASP A 137 6.43 0.58 18.56
C ASP A 137 7.68 1.43 18.29
N SER A 138 8.86 0.89 18.61
CA SER A 138 10.13 1.61 18.39
C SER A 138 10.34 2.01 16.92
N PHE A 139 9.82 1.23 15.97
CA PHE A 139 9.94 1.50 14.54
C PHE A 139 8.96 2.59 14.10
N GLY A 140 7.69 2.48 14.50
CA GLY A 140 6.66 3.50 14.26
C GLY A 140 7.04 4.86 14.85
N TYR A 141 7.62 4.88 16.05
CA TYR A 141 8.14 6.11 16.65
C TYR A 141 9.25 6.74 15.81
N ARG A 142 10.26 5.96 15.39
CA ARG A 142 11.34 6.48 14.52
C ARG A 142 10.81 7.02 13.20
N LEU A 143 9.81 6.35 12.61
CA LEU A 143 9.14 6.84 11.41
C LEU A 143 8.39 8.15 11.65
N ALA A 144 7.71 8.31 12.79
CA ALA A 144 7.03 9.56 13.12
C ALA A 144 8.03 10.73 13.25
N VAL A 145 9.16 10.51 13.94
CA VAL A 145 10.24 11.51 14.07
C VAL A 145 10.82 11.86 12.71
N ALA A 146 11.13 10.87 11.87
CA ALA A 146 11.64 11.10 10.52
C ALA A 146 10.64 11.89 9.66
N GLY A 147 9.35 11.60 9.79
CA GLY A 147 8.27 12.32 9.12
C GLY A 147 8.21 13.78 9.56
N GLY A 148 8.25 14.05 10.88
CA GLY A 148 8.31 15.41 11.40
C GLY A 148 9.47 16.22 10.83
N ARG A 149 10.67 15.64 10.80
CA ARG A 149 11.87 16.27 10.20
C ARG A 149 11.74 16.52 8.71
N LEU A 150 11.06 15.64 7.98
CA LEU A 150 10.79 15.83 6.54
C LEU A 150 9.85 17.02 6.32
N PHE A 151 8.82 17.18 7.16
CA PHE A 151 7.90 18.31 7.07
C PHE A 151 8.53 19.64 7.46
N ASP A 152 9.51 19.64 8.38
CA ASP A 152 10.24 20.86 8.77
C ASP A 152 11.02 21.50 7.60
N VAL A 153 11.35 20.72 6.57
CA VAL A 153 12.01 21.23 5.34
C VAL A 153 11.04 22.11 4.53
N LEU A 154 9.73 21.92 4.69
CA LEU A 154 8.73 22.72 4.00
C LEU A 154 8.47 24.01 4.79
N PRO A 155 8.70 25.20 4.21
CA PRO A 155 8.49 26.48 4.89
C PRO A 155 6.99 26.87 4.91
N ILE A 156 6.13 25.93 5.30
CA ILE A 156 4.67 26.09 5.31
C ILE A 156 4.16 26.33 6.73
N LEU A 157 4.82 25.72 7.72
CA LEU A 157 4.43 25.78 9.13
C LEU A 157 5.34 26.74 9.88
N SER A 158 4.76 27.55 10.77
CA SER A 158 5.48 28.52 11.59
C SER A 158 6.31 27.87 12.70
N GLU A 159 5.94 26.66 13.12
CA GLU A 159 6.69 25.87 14.09
C GLU A 159 7.09 24.51 13.49
N PRO A 160 8.29 23.99 13.85
CA PRO A 160 8.72 22.66 13.43
C PRO A 160 7.78 21.57 13.97
N VAL A 161 7.30 20.69 13.08
CA VAL A 161 6.51 19.51 13.44
C VAL A 161 7.33 18.55 14.29
N SER A 162 8.65 18.46 14.06
CA SER A 162 9.52 17.58 14.85
C SER A 162 9.56 17.94 16.34
N ARG A 163 9.17 19.16 16.73
CA ARG A 163 9.10 19.60 18.13
C ARG A 163 8.16 18.73 18.97
N ILE A 164 7.12 18.15 18.36
CA ILE A 164 6.21 17.20 19.01
C ILE A 164 6.97 16.01 19.62
N PHE A 165 8.14 15.67 19.06
CA PHE A 165 8.98 14.55 19.48
C PHE A 165 10.27 14.98 20.19
N ALA A 166 10.37 16.24 20.63
CA ALA A 166 11.55 16.76 21.33
C ALA A 166 11.76 16.12 22.71
N GLY A 167 10.71 15.54 23.29
CA GLY A 167 10.74 14.93 24.63
C GLY A 167 10.38 15.89 25.77
N ASP A 168 10.10 17.15 25.46
CA ASP A 168 9.70 18.18 26.43
C ASP A 168 8.32 17.91 27.07
N ALA A 169 7.45 17.20 26.35
CA ALA A 169 6.12 16.80 26.79
C ALA A 169 5.70 15.47 26.14
N PRO A 170 4.71 14.76 26.69
CA PRO A 170 4.11 13.61 26.03
C PRO A 170 3.53 13.98 24.66
N VAL A 171 3.62 13.05 23.70
CA VAL A 171 3.02 13.24 22.37
C VAL A 171 1.51 13.41 22.52
N PRO A 172 0.92 14.50 21.98
CA PRO A 172 -0.49 14.81 22.18
C PRO A 172 -1.41 13.82 21.46
N SER A 173 -2.57 13.55 22.04
CA SER A 173 -3.61 12.68 21.44
C SER A 173 -4.05 13.15 20.05
N ALA A 174 -4.03 14.46 19.80
CA ALA A 174 -4.34 15.06 18.51
C ALA A 174 -3.43 14.54 17.37
N PHE A 175 -2.15 14.27 17.64
CA PHE A 175 -1.23 13.68 16.65
C PHE A 175 -1.73 12.30 16.19
N PHE A 176 -2.09 11.44 17.16
CA PHE A 176 -2.59 10.10 16.87
C PHE A 176 -3.94 10.12 16.15
N PHE A 177 -4.81 11.07 16.51
CA PHE A 177 -6.09 11.27 15.83
C PHE A 177 -5.88 11.67 14.37
N VAL A 178 -5.01 12.65 14.10
CA VAL A 178 -4.71 13.09 12.72
C VAL A 178 -4.07 11.96 11.92
N ASN A 179 -3.13 11.20 12.51
CA ASN A 179 -2.52 10.06 11.83
C ASN A 179 -3.55 8.97 11.49
N LEU A 180 -4.45 8.63 12.42
CA LEU A 180 -5.56 7.70 12.18
C LEU A 180 -6.50 8.23 11.08
N PHE A 181 -6.88 9.51 11.15
CA PHE A 181 -7.72 10.14 10.15
C PHE A 181 -7.09 10.06 8.76
N LEU A 182 -5.80 10.40 8.63
CA LEU A 182 -5.07 10.32 7.36
C LEU A 182 -5.03 8.88 6.84
N HIS A 183 -4.78 7.91 7.72
CA HIS A 183 -4.72 6.48 7.37
C HIS A 183 -6.06 5.95 6.85
N ILE A 184 -7.19 6.48 7.33
CA ILE A 184 -8.53 6.12 6.83
C ILE A 184 -8.88 6.91 5.56
N ALA A 185 -8.58 8.20 5.52
CA ALA A 185 -8.94 9.08 4.42
C ALA A 185 -8.19 8.72 3.12
N LEU A 186 -6.92 8.31 3.22
CA LEU A 186 -6.09 7.99 2.05
C LEU A 186 -6.65 6.81 1.24
N PRO A 187 -6.96 5.61 1.81
CA PRO A 187 -7.58 4.52 1.07
C PRO A 187 -8.93 4.86 0.44
N LEU A 188 -9.77 5.66 1.12
CA LEU A 188 -11.04 6.11 0.56
C LEU A 188 -10.83 7.02 -0.66
N ALA A 189 -9.90 7.96 -0.56
CA ALA A 189 -9.50 8.80 -1.68
C ALA A 189 -8.83 7.99 -2.80
N MET A 190 -8.09 6.91 -2.48
CA MET A 190 -7.56 5.98 -3.47
C MET A 190 -8.67 5.25 -4.23
N GLY A 191 -9.85 5.03 -3.65
CA GLY A 191 -11.01 4.50 -4.37
C GLY A 191 -11.44 5.43 -5.52
N ILE A 192 -11.50 6.74 -5.27
CA ILE A 192 -11.78 7.76 -6.29
C ILE A 192 -10.62 7.84 -7.29
N GLY A 193 -9.38 7.82 -6.81
CA GLY A 193 -8.18 7.81 -7.65
C GLY A 193 -8.13 6.58 -8.58
N LEU A 194 -8.57 5.42 -8.11
CA LEU A 194 -8.67 4.20 -8.90
C LEU A 194 -9.69 4.34 -10.02
N TRP A 195 -10.85 4.95 -9.74
CA TRP A 195 -11.83 5.27 -10.79
C TRP A 195 -11.21 6.16 -11.87
N LEU A 196 -10.50 7.23 -11.50
CA LEU A 196 -9.77 8.07 -12.46
C LEU A 196 -8.73 7.27 -13.24
N HIS A 197 -7.98 6.39 -12.57
CA HIS A 197 -6.94 5.57 -13.15
C HIS A 197 -7.43 4.64 -14.26
N VAL A 198 -8.62 4.06 -14.08
CA VAL A 198 -9.21 3.13 -15.05
C VAL A 198 -10.22 3.77 -16.00
N SER A 199 -10.58 5.05 -15.79
CA SER A 199 -11.65 5.76 -16.52
C SER A 199 -11.53 5.73 -18.06
N ARG A 200 -10.29 5.69 -18.58
CA ARG A 200 -9.99 5.66 -20.02
C ARG A 200 -9.65 4.27 -20.55
N VAL A 201 -9.76 3.24 -19.72
CA VAL A 201 -9.53 1.84 -20.12
C VAL A 201 -10.86 1.24 -20.54
N ALA A 202 -10.95 0.79 -21.79
CA ALA A 202 -12.14 0.08 -22.26
C ALA A 202 -12.28 -1.26 -21.52
N ARG A 203 -13.40 -1.46 -20.81
CA ARG A 203 -13.73 -2.68 -20.04
C ARG A 203 -12.60 -3.08 -19.06
N PRO A 204 -12.33 -2.24 -18.04
CA PRO A 204 -11.27 -2.52 -17.09
C PRO A 204 -11.64 -3.74 -16.25
N VAL A 205 -10.78 -4.75 -16.27
CA VAL A 205 -10.86 -5.88 -15.34
C VAL A 205 -10.17 -5.45 -14.05
N LEU A 206 -10.92 -5.34 -12.96
CA LEU A 206 -10.40 -4.85 -11.67
C LEU A 206 -9.84 -5.95 -10.80
N LEU A 207 -10.37 -7.17 -10.91
CA LEU A 207 -9.98 -8.31 -10.07
C LEU A 207 -9.24 -9.37 -10.89
N PRO A 208 -8.25 -10.06 -10.29
CA PRO A 208 -7.53 -11.11 -10.97
C PRO A 208 -8.47 -12.31 -11.24
N PRO A 209 -8.10 -13.23 -12.16
CA PRO A 209 -8.85 -14.46 -12.36
C PRO A 209 -9.07 -15.21 -11.04
N LYS A 210 -10.28 -15.75 -10.83
CA LYS A 210 -10.68 -16.39 -9.56
C LYS A 210 -9.64 -17.34 -8.96
N PRO A 211 -8.98 -18.24 -9.73
CA PRO A 211 -7.97 -19.14 -9.15
C PRO A 211 -6.77 -18.39 -8.55
N LEU A 212 -6.33 -17.30 -9.19
CA LEU A 212 -5.22 -16.47 -8.68
C LEU A 212 -5.66 -15.62 -7.49
N LEU A 213 -6.89 -15.09 -7.53
CA LEU A 213 -7.46 -14.34 -6.41
C LEU A 213 -7.52 -15.20 -5.15
N TRP A 214 -8.19 -16.35 -5.22
CA TRP A 214 -8.34 -17.24 -4.08
C TRP A 214 -7.01 -17.83 -3.63
N GLY A 215 -6.12 -18.21 -4.57
CA GLY A 215 -4.78 -18.66 -4.22
C GLY A 215 -4.00 -17.61 -3.43
N THR A 216 -4.05 -16.34 -3.84
CA THR A 216 -3.42 -15.24 -3.11
C THR A 216 -4.02 -15.04 -1.72
N VAL A 217 -5.35 -14.97 -1.61
CA VAL A 217 -6.03 -14.75 -0.33
C VAL A 217 -5.78 -15.91 0.64
N ILE A 218 -5.81 -17.15 0.16
CA ILE A 218 -5.51 -18.34 0.97
C ILE A 218 -4.05 -18.30 1.43
N ALA A 219 -3.10 -17.99 0.55
CA ALA A 219 -1.69 -17.92 0.91
C ALA A 219 -1.44 -16.86 2.00
N LEU A 220 -2.05 -15.67 1.88
CA LEU A 220 -1.98 -14.64 2.91
C LEU A 220 -2.66 -15.06 4.21
N THR A 221 -3.81 -15.74 4.12
CA THR A 221 -4.53 -16.25 5.28
C THR A 221 -3.69 -17.25 6.06
N VAL A 222 -3.04 -18.20 5.36
CA VAL A 222 -2.12 -19.17 5.97
C VAL A 222 -0.93 -18.47 6.60
N LEU A 223 -0.30 -17.52 5.87
CA LEU A 223 0.82 -16.75 6.38
C LEU A 223 0.44 -15.93 7.63
N SER A 224 -0.81 -15.51 7.76
CA SER A 224 -1.30 -14.71 8.89
C SER A 224 -1.57 -15.52 10.17
N VAL A 225 -1.49 -16.84 10.09
CA VAL A 225 -1.65 -17.76 11.23
C VAL A 225 -0.30 -18.28 11.74
N LEU A 226 0.76 -18.16 10.93
CA LEU A 226 2.14 -18.52 11.28
C LEU A 226 2.81 -17.43 12.11
#